data_AF-A0A922XAF8-F1
#
_entry.id   AF-A0A922XAF8-F1
#
_cell.length_a   1.000
_cell.length_b   1.000
_cell.length_c   1.000
_cell.angle_alpha   90.00
_cell.angle_beta   90.00
_cell.angle_gamma   90.00
#
_symmetry.space_group_name_H-M   'P 1'
#
loop_
_entity.id
_entity.type
_entity.pdbx_description
1 polymer ?
#
loop_
_entity_poly.entity_id
_entity_poly.type
_entity_poly.pdbx_seq_one_letter_code
_entity_poly.pdbx_strand_id
1 'polypeptide(L)'
;MTIRTALKLLLGLTLGLPMLQSLLYWVSGLLASMGDAAAATAFQRLHIAVGVAWLVCLIGLVISLAMKAIGDAGDESDERGANHD
;
A
#
# COMPACT_ATOMS: atom_id res chain seq x y z
N MET A 1 -9.27 17.75 -1.03
CA MET A 1 -9.15 16.27 -1.11
C MET A 1 -8.99 15.76 0.31
N THR A 2 -9.92 14.97 0.84
CA THR A 2 -9.99 14.68 2.29
C THR A 2 -9.03 13.56 2.69
N ILE A 3 -8.51 13.62 3.92
CA ILE A 3 -7.58 12.63 4.48
C ILE A 3 -8.17 11.21 4.48
N ARG A 4 -9.51 11.11 4.58
CA ARG A 4 -10.27 9.86 4.43
C ARG A 4 -10.14 9.25 3.03
N THR A 5 -10.12 10.07 1.98
CA THR A 5 -9.92 9.60 0.60
C THR A 5 -8.48 9.17 0.38
N ALA A 6 -7.50 9.90 0.94
CA ALA A 6 -6.09 9.51 0.88
C ALA A 6 -5.85 8.16 1.57
N LEU A 7 -6.39 7.96 2.79
CA LEU A 7 -6.29 6.67 3.49
C LEU A 7 -6.96 5.53 2.70
N LYS A 8 -8.16 5.76 2.14
CA LYS A 8 -8.85 4.75 1.32
C LYS A 8 -8.06 4.37 0.07
N LEU A 9 -7.47 5.34 -0.61
CA LEU A 9 -6.61 5.09 -1.78
C LEU A 9 -5.34 4.34 -1.39
N LEU A 10 -4.69 4.73 -0.31
CA LEU A 10 -3.51 4.06 0.23
C LEU A 10 -3.83 2.61 0.63
N LEU A 11 -4.94 2.38 1.33
CA LEU A 11 -5.40 1.04 1.70
C LEU A 11 -5.73 0.19 0.47
N GLY A 12 -6.44 0.77 -0.50
CA GLY A 12 -6.78 0.14 -1.77
C GLY A 12 -5.56 -0.20 -2.62
N LEU A 13 -4.55 0.68 -2.67
CA LEU A 13 -3.28 0.40 -3.33
C LEU A 13 -2.53 -0.72 -2.63
N THR A 14 -2.51 -0.73 -1.30
CA THR A 14 -1.75 -1.71 -0.52
C THR A 14 -2.39 -3.10 -0.58
N LEU A 15 -3.72 -3.19 -0.70
CA LEU A 15 -4.41 -4.47 -0.94
C LEU A 15 -4.43 -4.85 -2.43
N GLY A 16 -4.48 -3.88 -3.33
CA GLY A 16 -4.60 -4.09 -4.78
C GLY A 16 -3.26 -4.44 -5.45
N LEU A 17 -2.15 -3.85 -5.03
CA LEU A 17 -0.81 -4.15 -5.57
C LEU A 17 -0.42 -5.64 -5.45
N PRO A 18 -0.57 -6.34 -4.31
CA PRO A 18 -0.19 -7.75 -4.22
C PRO A 18 -1.11 -8.65 -5.06
N MET A 19 -2.37 -8.26 -5.23
CA MET A 19 -3.32 -8.92 -6.13
C MET A 19 -2.85 -8.78 -7.59
N LEU A 20 -2.46 -7.57 -8.00
CA LEU A 20 -1.91 -7.28 -9.33
C LEU A 20 -0.59 -8.01 -9.56
N GLN A 21 0.24 -8.10 -8.52
CA GLN A 21 1.52 -8.80 -8.54
C GLN A 21 1.36 -10.32 -8.70
N SER A 22 0.35 -10.91 -8.05
CA SER A 22 -0.03 -12.31 -8.25
C SER A 22 -0.51 -12.55 -9.69
N LEU A 23 -1.26 -11.61 -10.27
CA LEU A 23 -1.71 -11.66 -11.66
C LEU A 23 -0.54 -11.60 -12.65
N LEU A 24 0.41 -10.68 -12.42
CA LEU A 24 1.62 -10.53 -13.24
C LEU A 24 2.51 -11.77 -13.17
N TYR A 25 2.63 -12.39 -11.99
CA TYR A 25 3.35 -13.65 -11.83
C TYR A 25 2.68 -14.77 -12.64
N TRP A 26 1.36 -14.88 -12.56
CA TRP A 26 0.59 -15.89 -13.30
C TRP A 26 0.72 -15.72 -14.82
N VAL A 27 0.63 -14.48 -15.32
CA VAL A 27 0.83 -14.14 -16.73
C VAL A 27 2.26 -14.46 -17.19
N SER A 28 3.27 -14.17 -16.37
CA SER A 28 4.67 -14.48 -16.69
C SER A 28 4.93 -15.98 -16.81
N GLY A 29 4.29 -16.81 -15.96
CA GLY A 29 4.35 -18.26 -16.06
C GLY A 29 3.69 -18.80 -17.34
N LEU A 30 2.60 -18.17 -17.77
CA LEU A 30 1.92 -18.47 -19.03
C LEU A 30 2.80 -18.20 -20.25
N LEU A 31 3.43 -17.01 -20.29
CA LEU A 31 4.38 -16.60 -21.33
C LEU A 31 5.62 -17.49 -21.37
N ALA A 32 6.14 -17.88 -20.20
CA ALA A 32 7.25 -18.83 -20.10
C ALA A 32 6.88 -20.20 -20.69
N SER A 33 5.63 -20.65 -20.50
CA SER A 33 5.16 -21.92 -21.09
C SER A 33 5.01 -21.87 -22.62
N MET A 34 4.85 -20.67 -23.21
CA MET A 34 4.85 -20.47 -24.66
C MET A 34 6.27 -20.42 -25.26
N GLY A 35 7.32 -20.53 -24.44
CA GLY A 35 8.72 -20.53 -24.88
C GLY A 35 9.34 -19.14 -25.01
N ASP A 36 8.64 -18.07 -24.62
CA ASP A 36 9.18 -16.70 -24.65
C ASP A 36 9.89 -16.35 -23.32
N ALA A 37 11.15 -16.77 -23.24
CA ALA A 37 12.02 -16.52 -22.09
C ALA A 37 12.43 -15.04 -21.93
N ALA A 38 12.40 -14.26 -23.03
CA ALA A 38 12.72 -12.84 -23.00
C ALA A 38 11.59 -12.03 -22.32
N ALA A 39 10.33 -12.36 -22.62
CA ALA A 39 9.20 -11.80 -21.91
C ALA A 39 9.20 -12.18 -20.42
N ALA A 40 9.45 -13.45 -20.09
CA ALA A 40 9.44 -13.95 -18.71
C ALA A 40 10.43 -13.20 -17.79
N THR A 41 11.64 -12.91 -18.28
CA THR A 41 12.66 -12.19 -17.50
C THR A 41 12.33 -10.70 -17.31
N ALA A 42 11.67 -10.06 -18.28
CA ALA A 42 11.19 -8.69 -18.14
C ALA A 42 10.11 -8.57 -17.05
N PHE A 43 9.17 -9.52 -17.01
CA PHE A 43 8.13 -9.57 -15.96
C PHE A 43 8.71 -9.86 -14.58
N GLN A 44 9.79 -10.63 -14.48
CA GLN A 44 10.45 -10.91 -13.19
C GLN A 44 11.10 -9.66 -12.59
N ARG A 45 11.68 -8.78 -13.41
CA ARG A 45 12.14 -7.44 -12.97
C ARG A 45 10.99 -6.54 -12.58
N LEU A 46 9.89 -6.58 -13.33
CA LEU A 46 8.68 -5.83 -13.03
C LEU A 46 8.09 -6.24 -11.68
N HIS A 47 8.10 -7.54 -11.36
CA HIS A 47 7.66 -8.08 -10.08
C HIS A 47 8.44 -7.44 -8.91
N ILE A 48 9.76 -7.38 -8.99
CA ILE A 48 10.60 -6.75 -7.95
C ILE A 48 10.26 -5.26 -7.80
N ALA A 49 10.10 -4.53 -8.91
CA ALA A 49 9.75 -3.10 -8.88
C ALA A 49 8.38 -2.84 -8.23
N VAL A 50 7.37 -3.68 -8.53
CA VAL A 50 6.04 -3.59 -7.90
C VAL A 50 6.12 -3.93 -6.42
N GLY A 51 6.92 -4.91 -6.01
CA GLY A 51 7.14 -5.24 -4.60
C GLY A 51 7.78 -4.10 -3.81
N VAL A 52 8.76 -3.40 -4.40
CA VAL A 52 9.38 -2.21 -3.79
C VAL A 52 8.36 -1.06 -3.69
N ALA A 53 7.59 -0.80 -4.76
CA ALA A 53 6.54 0.21 -4.75
C ALA A 53 5.46 -0.09 -3.68
N TRP A 54 5.13 -1.38 -3.47
CA TRP A 54 4.22 -1.81 -2.42
C TRP A 54 4.76 -1.51 -1.02
N LEU A 55 6.02 -1.82 -0.74
CA LEU A 55 6.64 -1.51 0.55
C LEU A 55 6.62 -0.01 0.85
N VAL A 56 6.93 0.83 -0.14
CA VAL A 56 6.86 2.29 0.00
C VAL A 56 5.44 2.74 0.36
N CYS A 57 4.43 2.15 -0.29
CA CYS A 57 3.03 2.43 0.00
C CYS A 57 2.64 2.02 1.44
N LEU A 58 3.11 0.85 1.89
CA LEU A 58 2.89 0.34 3.24
C LEU A 58 3.51 1.25 4.31
N ILE A 59 4.75 1.70 4.08
CA ILE A 59 5.43 2.65 4.98
C ILE A 59 4.66 3.97 5.07
N GLY A 60 4.21 4.50 3.92
CA GLY A 60 3.39 5.72 3.88
C GLY A 60 2.07 5.59 4.64
N LEU A 61 1.40 4.43 4.54
CA LEU A 61 0.20 4.11 5.32
C LEU A 61 0.47 4.14 6.82
N VAL A 62 1.54 3.45 7.26
CA VAL A 62 1.91 3.34 8.67
C VAL A 62 2.18 4.72 9.26
N ILE A 63 2.96 5.56 8.57
CA ILE A 63 3.26 6.93 9.02
C ILE A 63 1.98 7.77 9.09
N SER A 64 1.12 7.70 8.07
CA SER A 64 -0.14 8.45 8.04
C SER A 64 -1.07 8.04 9.18
N LEU A 65 -1.15 6.75 9.48
CA LEU A 65 -1.97 6.21 10.56
C LEU A 65 -1.40 6.60 11.93
N ALA A 66 -0.08 6.57 12.10
CA ALA A 66 0.60 7.00 13.32
C ALA A 66 0.37 8.49 13.60
N MET A 67 0.49 9.36 12.58
CA MET A 67 0.18 10.79 12.73
C MET A 67 -1.30 11.03 13.06
N LYS A 68 -2.20 10.27 12.44
CA LYS A 68 -3.63 10.35 12.74
C LYS A 68 -3.92 9.93 14.19
N ALA A 69 -3.29 8.86 14.68
CA ALA A 69 -3.44 8.38 16.04
C ALA A 69 -2.85 9.36 17.08
N ILE A 70 -1.72 9.99 16.79
CA ILE A 70 -1.14 11.01 17.68
C ILE A 70 -2.04 12.25 17.75
N GLY A 71 -2.65 12.63 16.63
CA GLY A 71 -3.59 13.76 16.56
C GLY A 71 -4.87 13.49 17.35
N ASP A 72 -5.48 12.31 17.17
CA ASP A 72 -6.67 11.89 17.94
C ASP A 72 -6.38 11.87 19.45
N ALA A 73 -5.22 11.33 19.88
CA ALA A 73 -4.87 11.25 21.29
C ALA A 73 -4.68 12.62 21.97
N GLY A 74 -4.26 13.63 21.21
CA GLY A 74 -4.18 15.01 21.68
C GLY A 74 -5.56 15.64 21.90
N ASP A 75 -6.49 15.42 20.97
CA ASP A 75 -7.86 15.97 21.01
C ASP A 75 -8.67 15.42 22.20
N GLU A 76 -8.60 14.10 22.45
CA GLU A 76 -9.30 13.48 23.60
C GLU A 76 -8.76 13.94 24.96
N SER A 77 -7.50 14.38 25.03
CA SER A 77 -6.88 14.87 26.27
C SER A 77 -7.37 16.28 26.63
N ASP A 78 -7.68 17.11 25.63
CA ASP A 78 -8.14 18.49 25.81
C ASP A 78 -9.62 18.53 26.24
N GLU A 79 -10.47 17.68 25.64
CA GLU A 79 -11.89 17.56 26.02
C GLU A 79 -12.09 17.02 27.45
N ARG A 80 -11.19 16.14 27.94
CA ARG A 80 -11.24 15.65 29.34
C ARG A 80 -10.78 16.69 30.36
N GLY A 81 -9.87 17.59 29.99
CA GLY A 81 -9.46 18.71 30.85
C GLY A 81 -10.56 19.74 30.99
N ALA A 82 -11.21 20.10 29.87
CA ALA A 82 -12.24 21.14 29.83
C ALA A 82 -13.56 20.79 30.56
N ASN A 83 -13.82 19.50 30.85
CA ASN A 83 -15.04 19.06 31.53
C ASN A 83 -14.85 18.83 33.05
N HIS A 84 -13.67 19.16 33.59
CA HIS A 84 -13.36 19.04 35.02
C HIS A 84 -13.19 20.40 35.72
N ASP A 85 -13.10 21.50 34.96
CA ASP A 85 -13.22 22.88 35.46
C ASP A 85 -14.68 23.36 35.42
#